data_AF-A0A8J5HNN4-F1
#
_entry.id   AF-A0A8J5HNN4-F1
#
_cell.length_a   1.000
_cell.length_b   1.000
_cell.length_c   1.000
_cell.angle_alpha   90.00
_cell.angle_beta   90.00
_cell.angle_gamma   90.00
#
_symmetry.space_group_name_H-M   'P 1'
#
loop_
_entity.id
_entity.type
_entity.pdbx_description
1 polymer ?
#
loop_
_entity_poly.entity_id
_entity_poly.type
_entity_poly.pdbx_seq_one_letter_code
_entity_poly.pdbx_strand_id
1 'polypeptide(L)'
;MFDNNCLRHLMGEQLDSLNLKDLQQLENQLDNSLKHIRLRRVNLITKEKALQEKNKNLEKQIMEKQKPKALIQQDHWEQAQTSTPSPPASLMPDANPSLNIGYYEGRATMEEGGETQVRINNSMLPPWMLSHLNG
;
A
#
# COMPACT_ATOMS: atom_id res chain seq x y z
N MET A 1 -20.75 -14.81 -26.75
CA MET A 1 -20.03 -14.26 -27.91
C MET A 1 -20.38 -12.78 -27.95
N PHE A 2 -19.43 -11.87 -27.72
CA PHE A 2 -19.70 -10.44 -27.85
C PHE A 2 -19.87 -10.12 -29.32
N ASP A 3 -20.92 -9.38 -29.68
CA ASP A 3 -21.17 -8.99 -31.06
C ASP A 3 -20.08 -8.01 -31.50
N ASN A 4 -19.21 -8.45 -32.42
CA ASN A 4 -18.09 -7.65 -32.90
C ASN A 4 -18.56 -6.35 -33.57
N ASN A 5 -19.76 -6.37 -34.15
CA ASN A 5 -20.40 -5.18 -34.72
C ASN A 5 -20.66 -4.10 -33.67
N CYS A 6 -21.16 -4.49 -32.50
CA CYS A 6 -21.43 -3.55 -31.41
C CYS A 6 -20.14 -2.86 -30.94
N LEU A 7 -19.04 -3.62 -30.79
CA LEU A 7 -17.76 -3.03 -30.41
C LEU A 7 -17.25 -2.04 -31.46
N ARG A 8 -17.34 -2.38 -32.74
CA ARG A 8 -16.96 -1.49 -33.85
C ARG A 8 -17.77 -0.20 -33.84
N HIS A 9 -19.10 -0.28 -33.70
CA HIS A 9 -19.95 0.91 -33.60
C HIS A 9 -19.59 1.78 -32.39
N LEU A 10 -19.36 1.19 -31.22
CA LEU A 10 -18.92 1.93 -30.03
C LEU A 10 -17.56 2.61 -30.22
N MET A 11 -16.70 2.06 -31.08
CA MET A 11 -15.41 2.63 -31.46
C MET A 11 -15.52 3.64 -32.61
N GLY A 12 -16.72 3.89 -33.14
CA GLY A 12 -16.96 4.82 -34.26
C GLY A 12 -16.69 4.21 -35.64
N GLU A 13 -16.59 2.89 -35.76
CA GLU A 13 -16.36 2.17 -37.00
C GLU A 13 -17.68 1.66 -37.59
N GLN A 14 -17.76 1.54 -38.93
CA GLN A 14 -18.91 0.95 -39.67
C GLN A 14 -20.27 1.60 -39.43
N LEU A 15 -20.25 2.91 -39.19
CA LEU A 15 -21.45 3.71 -38.95
C LEU A 15 -22.34 3.86 -40.18
N ASP A 16 -21.82 3.63 -41.39
CA ASP A 16 -22.58 3.70 -42.65
C ASP A 16 -23.75 2.70 -42.71
N SER A 17 -23.68 1.63 -41.89
CA SER A 17 -24.74 0.64 -41.76
C SER A 17 -25.89 1.08 -40.85
N LEU A 18 -25.71 2.16 -40.09
CA LEU A 18 -26.69 2.69 -39.13
C LEU A 18 -27.56 3.76 -39.78
N ASN A 19 -28.84 3.77 -39.44
CA ASN A 19 -29.72 4.88 -39.78
C ASN A 19 -29.55 6.04 -38.77
N LEU A 20 -30.14 7.19 -39.09
CA LEU A 20 -30.03 8.40 -38.26
C LEU A 20 -30.46 8.19 -36.80
N LYS A 21 -31.52 7.39 -36.57
CA LYS A 21 -32.03 7.12 -35.22
C LYS A 21 -31.04 6.27 -34.42
N ASP A 22 -30.48 5.24 -35.04
CA ASP A 22 -29.51 4.36 -34.39
C ASP A 22 -28.20 5.11 -34.10
N LEU A 23 -27.78 6.02 -34.99
CA LEU A 23 -26.63 6.89 -34.77
C LEU A 23 -26.85 7.85 -33.58
N GLN A 24 -28.03 8.48 -33.51
CA GLN A 24 -28.39 9.34 -32.38
C GLN A 24 -28.47 8.55 -31.06
N GLN A 25 -28.95 7.31 -31.09
CA GLN A 25 -28.96 6.43 -29.93
C GLN A 25 -27.53 6.08 -29.48
N LEU A 26 -26.64 5.75 -30.42
CA LEU A 26 -25.24 5.47 -30.14
C LEU A 26 -24.53 6.68 -29.51
N GLU A 27 -24.74 7.87 -30.05
CA GLU A 27 -24.21 9.12 -29.50
C GLU A 27 -24.68 9.34 -28.06
N ASN A 28 -25.99 9.22 -27.82
CA ASN A 28 -26.56 9.34 -26.48
C ASN A 28 -26.00 8.29 -25.50
N GLN A 29 -25.79 7.05 -25.96
CA GLN A 29 -25.21 5.99 -25.15
C GLN A 29 -23.77 6.31 -24.74
N LEU A 30 -22.96 6.79 -25.69
CA LEU A 30 -21.57 7.17 -25.45
C LEU A 30 -21.48 8.38 -24.51
N ASP A 31 -22.29 9.42 -24.74
CA ASP A 31 -22.30 10.61 -23.91
C ASP A 31 -22.70 10.30 -22.46
N ASN A 32 -23.78 9.54 -22.25
CA ASN A 32 -24.21 9.12 -20.92
C ASN A 32 -23.15 8.25 -20.23
N SER A 33 -22.59 7.27 -20.92
CA SER A 33 -21.56 6.39 -20.35
C SER A 33 -20.31 7.18 -19.95
N LEU A 34 -19.88 8.12 -20.80
CA LEU A 34 -18.74 8.98 -20.51
C LEU A 34 -19.00 9.90 -19.31
N LYS A 35 -20.20 10.48 -19.21
CA LYS A 35 -20.64 11.25 -18.04
C LYS A 35 -20.55 10.42 -16.76
N HIS A 36 -21.04 9.18 -16.78
CA HIS A 36 -20.93 8.27 -15.63
C HIS A 36 -19.48 7.94 -15.26
N ILE A 37 -18.61 7.66 -16.25
CA ILE A 37 -17.18 7.40 -16.01
C ILE A 37 -16.51 8.62 -15.38
N ARG A 38 -16.75 9.81 -15.91
CA ARG A 38 -16.20 11.08 -15.38
C ARG A 38 -16.66 11.32 -13.94
N LEU A 39 -17.96 11.18 -13.68
CA LEU A 39 -18.52 11.34 -12.34
C LEU A 39 -17.90 10.36 -11.35
N ARG A 40 -17.79 9.08 -11.72
CA ARG A 40 -17.16 8.05 -10.88
C ARG A 40 -15.70 8.38 -10.60
N ARG A 41 -14.93 8.80 -11.61
CA ARG A 41 -13.55 9.23 -11.45
C ARG A 41 -13.42 10.39 -10.45
N VAL A 42 -14.24 11.42 -10.60
CA VAL A 42 -14.24 12.59 -9.69
C VAL A 42 -14.60 12.18 -8.25
N ASN A 43 -15.60 11.31 -8.08
CA ASN A 43 -16.00 10.81 -6.76
C ASN A 43 -14.86 10.05 -6.07
N LEU A 44 -14.17 9.17 -6.80
CA LEU A 44 -13.05 8.41 -6.27
C LEU A 44 -11.87 9.30 -5.88
N ILE A 45 -11.47 10.24 -6.73
CA ILE A 45 -10.38 11.20 -6.44
C ILE A 45 -10.73 12.04 -5.19
N THR A 46 -11.99 12.45 -5.06
CA THR A 46 -12.44 13.24 -3.90
C THR A 46 -12.37 12.43 -2.61
N LYS A 47 -12.80 11.16 -2.64
CA LYS A 47 -12.69 10.24 -1.50
C LYS A 47 -11.24 9.97 -1.13
N GLU A 48 -10.38 9.73 -2.11
CA GLU A 48 -8.94 9.51 -1.90
C GLU A 48 -8.30 10.72 -1.19
N LYS A 49 -8.55 11.94 -1.66
CA LYS A 49 -8.05 13.17 -1.02
C LYS A 49 -8.55 13.30 0.42
N ALA A 50 -9.84 13.06 0.66
CA ALA A 50 -10.41 13.14 2.00
C ALA A 50 -9.83 12.07 2.96
N LEU A 51 -9.52 10.87 2.46
CA LEU A 51 -8.84 9.84 3.25
C LEU A 51 -7.38 10.21 3.52
N GLN A 52 -6.67 10.73 2.52
CA GLN A 52 -5.29 11.17 2.68
C GLN A 52 -5.16 12.29 3.72
N GLU A 53 -6.10 13.24 3.73
CA GLU A 53 -6.16 14.31 4.73
C GLU A 53 -6.40 13.75 6.14
N LYS A 54 -7.35 12.81 6.29
CA LYS A 54 -7.58 12.13 7.57
C LYS A 54 -6.33 11.39 8.05
N ASN A 55 -5.65 10.67 7.17
CA ASN A 55 -4.41 9.96 7.52
C ASN A 55 -3.31 10.93 7.98
N LYS A 56 -3.08 12.02 7.24
CA LYS A 56 -2.13 13.07 7.65
C LYS A 56 -2.46 13.66 9.02
N ASN A 57 -3.74 13.88 9.30
CA ASN A 57 -4.17 14.37 10.60
C ASN A 57 -3.91 13.36 11.73
N LEU A 58 -4.21 12.07 11.50
CA LEU A 58 -3.95 11.00 12.46
C LEU A 58 -2.45 10.81 12.71
N GLU A 59 -1.62 10.83 11.67
CA GLU A 59 -0.16 10.79 11.79
C GLU A 59 0.36 11.93 12.68
N LYS A 60 -0.14 13.14 12.47
CA LYS A 60 0.20 14.30 13.31
C LYS A 60 -0.21 14.07 14.77
N GLN A 61 -1.43 13.58 15.02
CA GLN A 61 -1.91 13.28 16.37
C GLN A 61 -1.10 12.18 17.06
N ILE A 62 -0.70 11.14 16.33
CA ILE A 62 0.16 10.07 16.86
C ILE A 62 1.51 10.64 17.27
N MET A 63 2.15 11.42 16.39
CA MET A 63 3.42 12.06 16.68
C MET A 63 3.32 13.00 17.88
N GLU A 64 2.28 13.81 17.97
CA GLU A 64 2.04 14.71 19.11
C GLU A 64 1.84 13.95 20.43
N LYS A 65 1.13 12.82 20.44
CA LYS A 65 0.95 11.98 21.62
C LYS A 65 2.18 11.15 22.00
N GLN A 66 3.07 10.86 21.05
CA GLN A 66 4.33 10.14 21.30
C GLN A 66 5.45 11.07 21.79
N LYS A 67 5.46 12.35 21.37
CA LYS A 67 6.42 13.36 21.85
C LYS A 67 6.53 13.46 23.39
N PRO A 68 5.44 13.55 24.18
CA PRO A 68 5.55 13.62 25.63
C PRO A 68 6.00 12.29 26.24
N LYS A 69 5.72 11.13 25.60
CA LYS A 69 6.23 9.83 26.08
C LYS A 69 7.73 9.69 25.89
N ALA A 70 8.27 10.20 24.78
CA ALA A 70 9.71 10.25 24.54
C ALA A 70 10.41 11.22 25.52
N LEU A 71 9.83 12.39 25.77
CA LEU A 71 10.39 13.37 26.71
C LEU A 71 10.37 12.84 28.16
N ILE A 72 9.28 12.22 28.60
CA ILE A 72 9.18 11.62 29.95
C ILE A 72 10.14 10.44 30.10
N GLN A 73 10.29 9.60 29.07
CA GLN A 73 11.23 8.48 29.12
C GLN A 73 12.69 8.95 29.11
N GLN A 74 13.00 10.02 28.37
CA GLN A 74 14.32 10.66 28.38
C GLN A 74 14.63 11.30 29.74
N ASP A 75 13.71 12.10 30.31
CA ASP A 75 13.88 12.68 31.66
C ASP A 75 14.07 11.59 32.72
N HIS A 76 13.35 10.47 32.62
CA HIS A 76 13.48 9.34 33.54
C HIS A 76 14.85 8.64 33.43
N TRP A 77 15.42 8.58 32.21
CA TRP A 77 16.75 8.00 31.97
C TRP A 77 17.88 8.94 32.41
N GLU A 78 17.71 10.25 32.21
CA GLU A 78 18.69 11.25 32.65
C GLU A 78 18.73 11.36 34.20
N GLN A 79 17.59 11.27 34.88
CA GLN A 79 17.54 11.24 36.36
C GLN A 79 18.19 9.99 36.98
N ALA A 80 18.09 8.84 36.31
CA ALA A 80 18.73 7.60 36.75
C ALA A 80 20.27 7.66 36.62
N GLN A 81 20.79 8.47 35.68
CA GLN A 81 22.24 8.63 35.48
C GLN A 81 22.88 9.67 36.39
N THR A 82 22.14 10.65 36.91
CA THR A 82 22.70 11.65 37.85
C THR A 82 22.77 11.16 39.30
N SER A 83 22.22 9.98 39.60
CA SER A 83 22.14 9.42 40.96
C SER A 83 22.82 8.06 41.09
N THR A 84 23.92 7.80 40.38
CA THR A 84 24.76 6.61 40.66
C THR A 84 26.24 6.90 40.45
N PRO A 85 27.13 6.57 41.43
CA PRO A 85 28.56 6.55 41.19
C PRO A 85 28.93 5.23 40.49
N SER A 86 29.48 5.30 39.28
CA SER A 86 30.05 4.18 38.50
C SER A 86 31.51 3.84 38.91
N PRO A 87 32.17 2.72 38.48
CA PRO A 87 31.72 1.44 37.86
C PRO A 87 32.39 0.17 38.53
N PRO A 88 32.29 -1.06 37.94
CA PRO A 88 33.37 -1.47 37.03
C PRO A 88 32.91 -2.15 35.73
N ALA A 89 33.81 -2.07 34.75
CA ALA A 89 33.73 -2.67 33.42
C ALA A 89 33.72 -4.21 33.45
N SER A 90 32.94 -4.83 32.56
CA SER A 90 33.25 -6.15 31.99
C SER A 90 32.43 -6.43 30.71
N LEU A 91 33.17 -6.50 29.59
CA LEU A 91 32.95 -7.33 28.39
C LEU A 91 31.73 -7.01 27.48
N MET A 92 32.02 -6.28 26.40
CA MET A 92 31.43 -6.52 25.07
C MET A 92 32.31 -7.54 24.32
N PRO A 93 31.94 -8.09 23.15
CA PRO A 93 30.64 -8.11 22.42
C PRO A 93 30.23 -9.54 21.96
N ASP A 94 28.98 -9.80 21.57
CA ASP A 94 28.80 -10.80 20.49
C ASP A 94 27.56 -10.62 19.60
N ALA A 95 27.84 -10.76 18.32
CA ALA A 95 27.01 -11.05 17.16
C ALA A 95 25.79 -10.16 16.83
N ASN A 96 26.05 -9.12 16.04
CA ASN A 96 25.14 -8.72 14.96
C ASN A 96 24.99 -9.92 13.99
N PRO A 97 23.79 -10.42 13.66
CA PRO A 97 23.61 -11.05 12.37
C PRO A 97 23.63 -9.94 11.33
N SER A 98 24.75 -9.87 10.61
CA SER A 98 24.92 -8.98 9.47
C SER A 98 23.72 -9.10 8.53
N LEU A 99 23.09 -7.96 8.28
CA LEU A 99 22.22 -7.76 7.14
C LEU A 99 23.10 -8.00 5.89
N ASN A 100 23.14 -9.23 5.38
CA ASN A 100 23.68 -9.48 4.05
C ASN A 100 22.67 -8.89 3.08
N ILE A 101 22.82 -7.59 2.81
CA ILE A 101 22.27 -6.96 1.62
C ILE A 101 23.05 -7.59 0.46
N GLY A 102 22.55 -8.73 0.00
CA GLY A 102 22.99 -9.34 -1.23
C GLY A 102 22.70 -8.35 -2.34
N TYR A 103 23.77 -7.73 -2.84
CA TYR A 103 23.78 -6.95 -4.06
C TYR A 103 23.08 -7.75 -5.16
N TYR A 104 22.10 -7.14 -5.82
CA TYR A 104 21.49 -7.66 -7.04
C TYR A 104 22.58 -7.71 -8.11
N GLU A 105 23.27 -8.84 -8.19
CA GLU A 105 24.02 -9.19 -9.37
C GLU A 105 23.08 -9.96 -10.28
N GLY A 106 22.57 -9.24 -11.28
CA GLY A 106 21.78 -9.85 -12.33
C GLY A 106 22.63 -10.87 -13.09
N ARG A 107 22.25 -12.14 -12.99
CA ARG A 107 22.50 -13.10 -14.07
C ARG A 107 21.50 -14.24 -14.00
N ALA A 108 20.75 -14.39 -15.09
CA ALA A 108 20.01 -15.60 -15.40
C ALA A 108 20.90 -16.84 -15.22
N THR A 109 20.36 -17.93 -14.67
CA THR A 109 20.26 -19.28 -15.25
C THR A 109 19.57 -20.21 -14.22
N MET A 110 18.98 -21.29 -14.75
CA MET A 110 17.94 -22.20 -14.25
C MET A 110 18.24 -23.06 -12.99
N GLU A 111 17.20 -23.83 -12.63
CA GLU A 111 17.12 -25.08 -11.83
C GLU A 111 16.85 -24.89 -10.32
N GLU A 112 15.64 -25.22 -9.84
CA GLU A 112 15.06 -26.55 -9.53
C GLU A 112 15.32 -26.94 -8.05
N GLY A 113 14.22 -27.17 -7.31
CA GLY A 113 14.20 -28.01 -6.12
C GLY A 113 14.49 -27.33 -4.78
N GLY A 114 13.44 -27.12 -3.97
CA GLY A 114 13.58 -26.89 -2.53
C GLY A 114 12.53 -25.94 -1.96
N GLU A 115 11.33 -26.47 -1.64
CA GLU A 115 10.34 -25.77 -0.83
C GLU A 115 10.91 -25.50 0.57
N THR A 116 11.55 -24.34 0.74
CA THR A 116 11.95 -23.87 2.06
C THR A 116 10.74 -23.15 2.62
N GLN A 117 9.96 -23.81 3.48
CA GLN A 117 8.90 -23.15 4.23
C GLN A 117 9.50 -21.97 4.99
N VAL A 118 9.25 -20.76 4.50
CA VAL A 118 9.55 -19.52 5.21
C VAL A 118 8.60 -19.51 6.39
N ARG A 119 9.09 -19.93 7.57
CA ARG A 119 8.37 -19.77 8.83
C ARG A 119 8.25 -18.28 9.10
N ILE A 120 7.17 -17.68 8.60
CA ILE A 120 6.81 -16.30 8.92
C ILE A 120 6.54 -16.28 10.42
N ASN A 121 7.48 -15.69 11.16
CA ASN A 121 7.29 -15.49 12.59
C ASN A 121 6.18 -14.45 12.75
N ASN A 122 4.97 -14.90 13.09
CA ASN A 122 3.74 -14.09 13.25
C ASN A 122 3.84 -12.97 14.31
N SER A 123 5.00 -12.78 14.95
CA SER A 123 5.27 -11.75 15.96
C SER A 123 5.50 -10.35 15.38
N MET A 124 5.71 -10.21 14.07
CA MET A 124 6.01 -8.92 13.42
C MET A 124 4.82 -8.35 12.64
N LEU A 125 3.69 -9.06 12.58
CA LEU A 125 2.52 -8.67 11.79
C LEU A 125 1.39 -8.15 12.70
N PRO A 126 0.76 -7.02 12.34
CA PRO A 126 -0.35 -6.48 13.11
C PRO A 126 -1.56 -7.43 13.08
N PRO A 127 -2.43 -7.42 14.12
CA PRO A 127 -3.48 -8.43 14.30
C PRO A 127 -4.44 -8.63 13.12
N TRP A 128 -4.69 -7.59 12.32
CA TRP A 128 -5.57 -7.67 11.14
C TRP A 128 -4.99 -8.51 9.99
N MET A 129 -3.67 -8.75 9.98
CA MET A 129 -2.97 -9.56 8.98
C MET A 129 -2.91 -11.05 9.34
N LEU A 130 -3.40 -11.46 10.51
CA LEU A 130 -3.28 -12.85 10.98
C LEU A 130 -4.53 -13.70 10.71
N SER A 131 -5.59 -13.12 10.15
CA SER A 131 -6.92 -13.74 10.03
C SER A 131 -7.08 -14.77 8.91
N HIS A 132 -6.07 -14.94 8.04
CA HIS A 132 -6.16 -15.81 6.86
C HIS A 132 -5.28 -17.07 6.94
N LEU A 133 -4.65 -17.36 8.08
CA LEU A 133 -3.71 -18.48 8.22
C LEU A 133 -4.22 -19.65 9.08
N ASN A 134 -5.48 -19.64 9.52
CA ASN A 134 -6.11 -20.79 10.19
C ASN A 134 -7.31 -21.28 9.36
N GLY A 135 -7.03 -22.27 8.51
CA GLY A 135 -8.00 -23.18 7.91
C GLY A 135 -7.57 -24.60 8.22
#